data_AF-A0A1B8JAY7-F1
#
_entry.id   AF-A0A1B8JAY7-F1
#
_cell.length_a   1.000
_cell.length_b   1.000
_cell.length_c   1.000
_cell.angle_alpha   90.00
_cell.angle_beta   90.00
_cell.angle_gamma   90.00
#
_symmetry.space_group_name_H-M   'P 1'
#
loop_
_entity.id
_entity.type
_entity.pdbx_description
1 polymer ?
#
loop_
_entity_poly.entity_id
_entity_poly.type
_entity_poly.pdbx_seq_one_letter_code
_entity_poly.pdbx_strand_id
1 'polypeptide(L)'
;MGHIHFFGDTHHSRDIDKIFLPKNYKKDDFIIICGDFGVLWSDINPTNKESTRPESTRDDELEIKNKISRLPCMVLFVDGNHENFNRLDKLKRVKKFGGVVGEYIKGKCYHLRRGEIYKIAGRSILTMGGAQSIDRESRVPNVTWWSGEDIAESDVLHALDRIDRHRGALDFVVTHTCPFLFLDKLRRFMDIRHKMHDPNMLQLERILEHLIGEGKKPKFWIFGHWHRDYRFRVQGIEAHCLFHTMLKAGGDFGAGGAGGGGGAGDFGAGATGVGAGGGKAGRAGGSGGEIRLRRRDFYKDIRRIKAQRGAWKGM
;
A
#
# COMPACT_ATOMS: atom_id res chain seq x y z
N MET A 1 19.64 -12.54 12.71
CA MET A 1 19.18 -11.57 11.70
C MET A 1 17.72 -11.32 11.99
N GLY A 2 17.32 -10.07 12.21
CA GLY A 2 15.96 -9.74 12.64
C GLY A 2 14.90 -10.09 11.59
N HIS A 3 13.65 -10.18 12.03
CA HIS A 3 12.49 -10.41 11.19
C HIS A 3 11.84 -9.09 10.75
N ILE A 4 11.08 -9.15 9.66
CA ILE A 4 10.20 -8.05 9.24
C ILE A 4 8.76 -8.51 9.40
N HIS A 5 7.94 -7.73 10.09
CA HIS A 5 6.53 -8.01 10.34
C HIS A 5 5.70 -6.97 9.59
N PHE A 6 5.00 -7.39 8.54
CA PHE A 6 4.19 -6.51 7.70
C PHE A 6 2.73 -6.49 8.16
N PHE A 7 2.13 -5.30 8.14
CA PHE A 7 0.73 -5.04 8.40
C PHE A 7 0.18 -4.08 7.34
N GLY A 8 -1.07 -4.22 6.94
CA GLY A 8 -1.78 -3.19 6.14
C GLY A 8 -2.67 -2.34 7.03
N ASP A 9 -3.00 -1.12 6.60
CA ASP A 9 -4.20 -0.36 7.00
C ASP A 9 -4.52 -0.39 8.50
N THR A 10 -3.78 0.38 9.30
CA THR A 10 -3.98 0.40 10.76
C THR A 10 -4.98 1.45 11.22
N HIS A 11 -5.36 2.42 10.37
CA HIS A 11 -6.45 3.37 10.60
C HIS A 11 -6.58 3.87 12.05
N HIS A 12 -5.49 4.38 12.64
CA HIS A 12 -5.47 4.94 13.99
C HIS A 12 -6.09 3.98 15.03
N SER A 13 -6.80 4.50 16.04
CA SER A 13 -7.54 3.70 17.02
C SER A 13 -8.53 2.67 16.46
N ARG A 14 -8.84 2.61 15.16
CA ARG A 14 -9.74 1.57 14.62
C ARG A 14 -9.06 0.20 14.52
N ASP A 15 -7.85 0.15 13.95
CA ASP A 15 -7.18 -1.11 13.63
C ASP A 15 -5.73 -1.18 14.16
N ILE A 16 -5.20 -0.14 14.83
CA ILE A 16 -3.79 -0.08 15.25
C ILE A 16 -3.42 -1.15 16.28
N ASP A 17 -4.37 -1.64 17.08
CA ASP A 17 -4.06 -2.60 18.14
C ASP A 17 -3.40 -3.88 17.61
N LYS A 18 -3.64 -4.25 16.34
CA LYS A 18 -3.01 -5.41 15.70
C LYS A 18 -1.48 -5.37 15.68
N ILE A 19 -0.85 -4.18 15.71
CA ILE A 19 0.62 -4.07 15.78
C ILE A 19 1.15 -4.23 17.22
N PHE A 20 0.28 -4.14 18.23
CA PHE A 20 0.65 -4.27 19.65
C PHE A 20 0.28 -5.64 20.24
N LEU A 21 -0.62 -6.38 19.59
CA LEU A 21 -1.03 -7.72 20.02
C LEU A 21 0.11 -8.76 20.02
N PRO A 22 1.01 -8.80 19.02
CA PRO A 22 2.11 -9.77 19.04
C PRO A 22 3.12 -9.47 20.15
N LYS A 23 3.36 -10.44 21.03
CA LYS A 23 4.19 -10.27 22.23
C LYS A 23 5.67 -10.62 22.06
N ASN A 24 6.06 -11.16 20.90
CA ASN A 24 7.37 -11.78 20.69
C ASN A 24 8.28 -11.02 19.72
N TYR A 25 8.07 -9.70 19.56
CA TYR A 25 9.00 -8.85 18.82
C TYR A 25 10.37 -8.83 19.48
N LYS A 26 11.42 -8.94 18.66
CA LYS A 26 12.81 -8.81 19.11
C LYS A 26 13.35 -7.42 18.80
N LYS A 27 14.41 -7.03 19.49
CA LYS A 27 15.04 -5.70 19.31
C LYS A 27 15.54 -5.46 17.88
N ASP A 28 16.00 -6.51 17.20
CA ASP A 28 16.49 -6.46 15.82
C ASP A 28 15.40 -6.65 14.77
N ASP A 29 14.14 -6.89 15.17
CA ASP A 29 13.01 -6.95 14.27
C ASP A 29 12.60 -5.55 13.77
N PHE A 30 11.79 -5.55 12.70
CA PHE A 30 11.15 -4.37 12.14
C PHE A 30 9.66 -4.63 11.94
N ILE A 31 8.83 -3.65 12.24
CA ILE A 31 7.44 -3.61 11.81
C ILE A 31 7.35 -2.70 10.59
N ILE A 32 6.63 -3.10 9.53
CA ILE A 32 6.35 -2.27 8.36
C ILE A 32 4.84 -2.20 8.13
N ILE A 33 4.29 -0.98 8.16
CA ILE A 33 2.88 -0.70 7.91
C ILE A 33 2.72 -0.22 6.46
N CYS A 34 1.86 -0.88 5.70
CA CYS A 34 1.70 -0.72 4.25
C CYS A 34 0.63 0.34 3.92
N GLY A 35 0.78 1.55 4.48
CA GLY A 35 -0.16 2.66 4.31
C GLY A 35 -1.32 2.67 5.31
N ASP A 36 -2.06 3.78 5.28
CA ASP A 36 -3.16 4.11 6.18
C ASP A 36 -2.79 3.88 7.65
N PHE A 37 -1.65 4.45 8.05
CA PHE A 37 -1.12 4.26 9.41
C PHE A 37 -2.09 4.86 10.44
N GLY A 38 -2.71 6.00 10.09
CA GLY A 38 -3.62 6.75 10.96
C GLY A 38 -2.92 7.51 12.09
N VAL A 39 -1.63 7.77 11.91
CA VAL A 39 -0.93 8.82 12.66
C VAL A 39 -0.79 10.06 11.79
N LEU A 40 -0.38 11.17 12.40
CA LEU A 40 -0.17 12.44 11.71
C LEU A 40 -1.43 13.05 11.08
N TRP A 41 -2.65 12.63 11.46
CA TRP A 41 -3.87 13.12 10.82
C TRP A 41 -4.21 14.58 11.14
N SER A 42 -4.64 14.89 12.36
CA SER A 42 -5.22 16.20 12.62
C SER A 42 -4.19 17.32 12.74
N ASP A 43 -4.45 18.49 12.15
CA ASP A 43 -3.69 19.73 12.41
C ASP A 43 -4.17 20.44 13.69
N ILE A 44 -5.40 20.16 14.15
CA ILE A 44 -6.12 20.89 15.19
C ILE A 44 -6.63 19.90 16.24
N ASN A 45 -6.63 20.24 17.53
CA ASN A 45 -7.43 19.45 18.46
C ASN A 45 -8.91 19.81 18.24
N PRO A 46 -9.80 18.87 17.87
CA PRO A 46 -11.20 19.20 17.70
C PRO A 46 -11.74 19.65 19.07
N THR A 47 -12.03 20.94 19.19
CA THR A 47 -12.64 21.50 20.40
C THR A 47 -14.10 21.06 20.54
N ASN A 48 -14.73 20.62 19.44
CA ASN A 48 -16.12 20.19 19.40
C ASN A 48 -16.23 18.78 18.78
N LYS A 49 -16.96 17.89 19.46
CA LYS A 49 -17.25 16.49 19.06
C LYS A 49 -18.16 16.36 17.82
N GLU A 50 -18.37 17.42 17.05
CA GLU A 50 -19.35 17.50 15.96
C GLU A 50 -18.81 17.19 14.57
N SER A 51 -17.53 16.82 14.42
CA SER A 51 -17.05 16.19 13.18
C SER A 51 -17.48 14.73 13.16
N THR A 52 -18.56 14.44 12.44
CA THR A 52 -19.23 13.13 12.32
C THR A 52 -18.42 12.03 11.62
N ARG A 53 -17.10 12.14 11.52
CA ARG A 53 -16.20 11.06 11.10
C ARG A 53 -15.00 11.02 12.05
N PRO A 54 -14.71 9.88 12.70
CA PRO A 54 -13.62 9.80 13.66
C PRO A 54 -12.33 9.77 12.84
N GLU A 55 -11.74 10.93 12.67
CA GLU A 55 -10.41 11.08 12.10
C GLU A 55 -9.49 11.51 13.24
N SER A 56 -8.36 10.81 13.41
CA SER A 56 -7.63 10.77 14.69
C SER A 56 -7.23 12.14 15.23
N THR A 57 -7.40 12.32 16.54
CA THR A 57 -7.04 13.54 17.27
C THR A 57 -5.54 13.57 17.62
N ARG A 58 -5.03 14.70 18.13
CA ARG A 58 -3.64 14.73 18.62
C ARG A 58 -3.44 13.87 19.87
N ASP A 59 -4.48 13.70 20.67
CA ASP A 59 -4.43 12.85 21.87
C ASP A 59 -4.36 11.37 21.47
N ASP A 60 -5.14 10.95 20.46
CA ASP A 60 -5.03 9.61 19.87
C ASP A 60 -3.63 9.38 19.29
N GLU A 61 -3.10 10.36 18.56
CA GLU A 61 -1.74 10.30 18.01
C GLU A 61 -0.69 10.17 19.12
N LEU A 62 -0.85 10.91 20.22
CA LEU A 62 0.06 10.86 21.38
C LEU A 62 0.01 9.50 22.07
N GLU A 63 -1.17 8.92 22.26
CA GLU A 63 -1.32 7.58 22.81
C GLU A 63 -0.62 6.54 21.93
N ILE A 64 -0.83 6.60 20.62
CA ILE A 64 -0.18 5.72 19.65
C ILE A 64 1.35 5.91 19.70
N LYS A 65 1.86 7.14 19.77
CA LYS A 65 3.30 7.42 19.94
C LYS A 65 3.86 6.77 21.21
N ASN A 66 3.13 6.85 22.31
CA ASN A 66 3.54 6.26 23.58
C ASN A 66 3.57 4.72 23.50
N LYS A 67 2.56 4.10 22.88
CA LYS A 67 2.52 2.65 22.63
C LYS A 67 3.67 2.21 21.72
N ILE A 68 3.92 2.90 20.60
CA ILE A 68 5.04 2.63 19.69
C ILE A 68 6.39 2.73 20.42
N SER A 69 6.55 3.72 21.29
CA SER A 69 7.80 3.94 22.03
C SER A 69 8.16 2.77 22.96
N ARG A 70 7.17 1.99 23.41
CA ARG A 70 7.34 0.83 24.29
C ARG A 70 7.58 -0.49 23.56
N LEU A 71 7.33 -0.56 22.25
CA LEU A 71 7.68 -1.75 21.46
C LEU A 71 9.18 -2.04 21.58
N PRO A 72 9.66 -3.28 21.46
CA PRO A 72 11.10 -3.56 21.50
C PRO A 72 11.81 -3.26 20.18
N CYS A 73 11.08 -3.30 19.07
CA CYS A 73 11.58 -3.16 17.69
C CYS A 73 11.33 -1.75 17.10
N MET A 74 11.80 -1.52 15.87
CA MET A 74 11.52 -0.28 15.13
C MET A 74 10.23 -0.41 14.31
N VAL A 75 9.46 0.68 14.23
CA VAL A 75 8.25 0.76 13.38
C VAL A 75 8.56 1.60 12.15
N LEU A 76 8.25 1.07 10.98
CA LEU A 76 8.37 1.77 9.70
C LEU A 76 7.00 1.79 9.04
N PHE A 77 6.73 2.81 8.23
CA PHE A 77 5.48 2.86 7.49
C PHE A 77 5.68 3.49 6.12
N VAL A 78 4.90 3.01 5.18
CA VAL A 78 4.64 3.66 3.90
C VAL A 78 3.36 4.48 4.07
N ASP A 79 3.21 5.59 3.35
CA ASP A 79 1.98 6.38 3.34
C ASP A 79 0.88 5.73 2.48
N GLY A 80 -0.37 5.90 2.85
CA GLY A 80 -1.54 5.52 2.07
C GLY A 80 -2.33 6.74 1.60
N ASN A 81 -3.65 6.63 1.65
CA ASN A 81 -4.57 7.72 1.32
C ASN A 81 -5.19 8.38 2.55
N HIS A 82 -5.03 7.77 3.74
CA HIS A 82 -5.45 8.31 5.02
C HIS A 82 -4.28 8.92 5.82
N GLU A 83 -3.56 9.86 5.22
CA GLU A 83 -2.52 10.65 5.86
C GLU A 83 -2.64 12.14 5.55
N ASN A 84 -2.26 12.99 6.51
CA ASN A 84 -2.11 14.41 6.27
C ASN A 84 -0.74 14.70 5.63
N PHE A 85 -0.75 14.91 4.32
CA PHE A 85 0.48 15.14 3.55
C PHE A 85 1.19 16.44 3.94
N ASN A 86 0.46 17.47 4.40
CA ASN A 86 1.08 18.71 4.89
C ASN A 86 1.96 18.47 6.11
N ARG A 87 1.61 17.50 6.96
CA ARG A 87 2.41 17.11 8.14
C ARG A 87 3.48 16.09 7.78
N LEU A 88 3.14 15.12 6.92
CA LEU A 88 4.05 14.08 6.45
C LEU A 88 5.28 14.69 5.75
N ASP A 89 5.07 15.68 4.88
CA ASP A 89 6.15 16.32 4.12
C ASP A 89 7.11 17.15 4.98
N LYS A 90 6.63 17.59 6.15
CA LYS A 90 7.40 18.35 7.14
C LYS A 90 8.24 17.47 8.06
N LEU A 91 8.11 16.14 7.99
CA LEU A 91 8.95 15.24 8.79
C LEU A 91 10.43 15.49 8.51
N LYS A 92 11.23 15.51 9.58
CA LYS A 92 12.69 15.71 9.46
C LYS A 92 13.29 14.58 8.63
N ARG A 93 14.00 14.94 7.57
CA ARG A 93 14.64 13.96 6.67
C ARG A 93 15.98 13.53 7.24
N VAL A 94 16.17 12.22 7.36
CA VAL A 94 17.42 11.62 7.87
C VAL A 94 17.85 10.44 6.99
N LYS A 95 19.16 10.20 6.88
CA LYS A 95 19.69 9.02 6.16
C LYS A 95 19.57 7.78 7.05
N LYS A 96 18.89 6.75 6.57
CA LYS A 96 18.74 5.46 7.26
C LYS A 96 18.46 4.33 6.27
N PHE A 97 18.89 3.12 6.60
CA PHE A 97 18.65 1.93 5.78
C PHE A 97 19.13 2.05 4.32
N GLY A 98 20.17 2.84 4.07
CA GLY A 98 20.68 3.10 2.71
C GLY A 98 19.87 4.12 1.90
N GLY A 99 18.80 4.70 2.45
CA GLY A 99 17.96 5.71 1.80
C GLY A 99 17.68 6.92 2.70
N VAL A 100 16.73 7.75 2.27
CA VAL A 100 16.24 8.91 3.05
C VAL A 100 14.87 8.61 3.62
N VAL A 101 14.72 8.68 4.93
CA VAL A 101 13.45 8.47 5.64
C VAL A 101 12.94 9.77 6.29
N GLY A 102 11.64 9.84 6.54
CA GLY A 102 11.04 10.87 7.39
C GLY A 102 11.03 10.42 8.86
N GLU A 103 11.63 11.19 9.76
CA GLU A 103 11.68 10.90 11.19
C GLU A 103 10.38 11.34 11.87
N TYR A 104 9.52 10.37 12.22
CA TYR A 104 8.28 10.61 12.95
C TYR A 104 8.50 10.55 14.47
N ILE A 105 9.19 9.51 14.95
CA ILE A 105 9.65 9.39 16.34
C ILE A 105 11.14 9.06 16.30
N LYS A 106 11.97 9.96 16.84
CA LYS A 106 13.43 9.82 16.83
C LYS A 106 13.87 8.47 17.39
N GLY A 107 14.62 7.72 16.59
CA GLY A 107 15.16 6.40 16.93
C GLY A 107 14.13 5.27 16.91
N LYS A 108 12.85 5.53 16.59
CA LYS A 108 11.78 4.57 16.84
C LYS A 108 10.78 4.37 15.71
N CYS A 109 10.36 5.44 15.04
CA CYS A 109 9.37 5.37 13.99
C CYS A 109 9.70 6.26 12.79
N TYR A 110 9.69 5.67 11.59
CA TYR A 110 10.13 6.33 10.37
C TYR A 110 9.18 6.09 9.20
N HIS A 111 8.90 7.16 8.46
CA HIS A 111 8.25 7.11 7.15
C HIS A 111 9.25 6.67 6.09
N LEU A 112 8.94 5.57 5.39
CA LEU A 112 9.65 5.10 4.22
C LEU A 112 9.11 5.84 2.99
N ARG A 113 9.93 6.75 2.47
CA ARG A 113 9.57 7.63 1.36
C ARG A 113 9.33 6.85 0.06
N ARG A 114 8.39 7.37 -0.73
CA ARG A 114 8.09 6.92 -2.09
C ARG A 114 9.33 6.84 -2.98
N GLY A 115 9.44 5.74 -3.72
CA GLY A 115 10.47 5.48 -4.73
C GLY A 115 11.88 5.18 -4.19
N GLU A 116 12.07 5.12 -2.86
CA GLU A 116 13.35 4.72 -2.27
C GLU A 116 13.49 3.20 -2.17
N ILE A 117 14.73 2.71 -2.28
CA ILE A 117 15.09 1.31 -2.04
C ILE A 117 15.91 1.25 -0.76
N TYR A 118 15.42 0.52 0.24
CA TYR A 118 16.04 0.37 1.55
C TYR A 118 16.67 -1.01 1.75
N LYS A 119 17.66 -1.07 2.64
CA LYS A 119 18.22 -2.31 3.20
C LYS A 119 17.76 -2.47 4.65
N ILE A 120 16.73 -3.28 4.86
CA ILE A 120 16.10 -3.50 6.17
C ILE A 120 16.17 -4.98 6.51
N ALA A 121 16.67 -5.33 7.70
CA ALA A 121 16.93 -6.72 8.10
C ALA A 121 17.70 -7.55 7.04
N GLY A 122 18.61 -6.92 6.30
CA GLY A 122 19.37 -7.54 5.22
C GLY A 122 18.60 -7.75 3.90
N ARG A 123 17.35 -7.31 3.80
CA ARG A 123 16.50 -7.42 2.60
C ARG A 123 16.45 -6.11 1.83
N SER A 124 16.45 -6.19 0.50
CA SER A 124 16.28 -5.04 -0.38
C SER A 124 14.78 -4.78 -0.60
N ILE A 125 14.29 -3.59 -0.23
CA ILE A 125 12.87 -3.24 -0.22
C ILE A 125 12.64 -1.94 -0.97
N LEU A 126 11.91 -1.97 -2.08
CA LEU A 126 11.38 -0.77 -2.71
C LEU A 126 10.05 -0.39 -2.05
N THR A 127 9.86 0.90 -1.75
CA THR A 127 8.59 1.38 -1.18
C THR A 127 7.90 2.39 -2.08
N MET A 128 6.58 2.28 -2.20
CA MET A 128 5.76 3.27 -2.89
C MET A 128 4.39 3.40 -2.23
N GLY A 129 4.17 4.50 -1.53
CA GLY A 129 2.88 4.83 -0.92
C GLY A 129 1.86 5.39 -1.90
N GLY A 130 0.79 5.91 -1.36
CA GLY A 130 -0.30 6.53 -2.12
C GLY A 130 -1.39 5.56 -2.58
N ALA A 131 -2.60 6.09 -2.61
CA ALA A 131 -3.81 5.53 -3.21
C ALA A 131 -4.82 6.67 -3.33
N GLN A 132 -5.93 6.44 -4.04
CA GLN A 132 -7.00 7.43 -4.11
C GLN A 132 -8.07 7.15 -3.04
N SER A 133 -8.32 8.08 -2.14
CA SER A 133 -9.56 8.06 -1.35
C SER A 133 -10.82 8.08 -2.25
N ILE A 134 -11.64 7.07 -2.05
CA ILE A 134 -12.86 6.79 -2.82
C ILE A 134 -13.96 7.85 -2.64
N ASP A 135 -13.96 8.55 -1.51
CA ASP A 135 -15.00 9.50 -1.11
C ASP A 135 -14.50 10.96 -1.18
N ARG A 136 -13.38 11.22 -1.87
CA ARG A 136 -12.75 12.54 -1.95
C ARG A 136 -13.68 13.66 -2.43
N GLU A 137 -14.65 13.34 -3.30
CA GLU A 137 -15.64 14.31 -3.82
C GLU A 137 -16.56 14.83 -2.71
N SER A 138 -16.71 14.08 -1.63
CA SER A 138 -17.48 14.45 -0.44
C SER A 138 -16.63 14.98 0.72
N ARG A 139 -15.31 15.07 0.53
CA ARG A 139 -14.34 15.51 1.55
C ARG A 139 -13.90 16.95 1.33
N VAL A 140 -13.28 17.53 2.36
CA VAL A 140 -12.79 18.91 2.34
C VAL A 140 -11.28 18.88 2.02
N PRO A 141 -10.84 19.46 0.89
CA PRO A 141 -9.43 19.50 0.52
C PRO A 141 -8.56 20.14 1.60
N ASN A 142 -7.40 19.53 1.86
CA ASN A 142 -6.42 19.90 2.89
C ASN A 142 -6.91 19.81 4.33
N VAL A 143 -8.07 19.18 4.57
CA VAL A 143 -8.63 18.96 5.91
C VAL A 143 -8.94 17.48 6.13
N THR A 144 -9.69 16.86 5.22
CA THR A 144 -10.06 15.44 5.32
C THR A 144 -9.58 14.60 4.13
N TRP A 145 -8.90 15.22 3.16
CA TRP A 145 -8.21 14.62 2.01
C TRP A 145 -7.06 15.54 1.60
N TRP A 146 -5.96 15.00 1.03
CA TRP A 146 -4.88 15.82 0.49
C TRP A 146 -4.46 15.34 -0.89
N SER A 147 -4.26 16.27 -1.83
CA SER A 147 -3.79 15.92 -3.18
C SER A 147 -2.44 15.19 -3.22
N GLY A 148 -1.70 15.19 -2.11
CA GLY A 148 -0.45 14.44 -1.95
C GLY A 148 -0.61 12.92 -1.90
N GLU A 149 -1.82 12.39 -1.73
CA GLU A 149 -2.03 10.93 -1.72
C GLU A 149 -1.86 10.27 -3.09
N ASP A 150 -1.98 11.03 -4.17
CA ASP A 150 -1.67 10.54 -5.50
C ASP A 150 -0.14 10.42 -5.69
N ILE A 151 0.28 9.31 -6.31
CA ILE A 151 1.64 9.03 -6.75
C ILE A 151 1.95 9.97 -7.90
N ALA A 152 2.85 10.93 -7.65
CA ALA A 152 3.25 11.89 -8.65
C ALA A 152 4.20 11.27 -9.69
N GLU A 153 4.28 11.86 -10.87
CA GLU A 153 5.24 11.46 -11.91
C GLU A 153 6.69 11.48 -11.37
N SER A 154 7.02 12.46 -10.54
CA SER A 154 8.34 12.55 -9.90
C SER A 154 8.64 11.37 -8.98
N ASP A 155 7.64 10.82 -8.29
CA ASP A 155 7.81 9.64 -7.43
C ASP A 155 8.14 8.41 -8.29
N VAL A 156 7.44 8.26 -9.43
CA VAL A 156 7.69 7.19 -10.39
C VAL A 156 9.10 7.33 -10.97
N LEU A 157 9.46 8.49 -11.52
CA LEU A 157 10.77 8.72 -12.11
C LEU A 157 11.90 8.49 -11.10
N HIS A 158 11.71 8.90 -9.85
CA HIS A 158 12.63 8.60 -8.76
C HIS A 158 12.77 7.10 -8.53
N ALA A 159 11.66 6.36 -8.46
CA ALA A 159 11.69 4.90 -8.31
C ALA A 159 12.42 4.21 -9.47
N LEU A 160 12.14 4.59 -10.71
CA LEU A 160 12.79 4.03 -11.90
C LEU A 160 14.31 4.25 -11.85
N ASP A 161 14.74 5.47 -11.50
CA ASP A 161 16.15 5.81 -11.35
C ASP A 161 16.83 4.99 -10.22
N ARG A 162 16.17 4.82 -9.07
CA ARG A 162 16.67 3.96 -7.99
C ARG A 162 16.77 2.51 -8.43
N ILE A 163 15.79 2.00 -9.17
CA ILE A 163 15.79 0.65 -9.73
C ILE A 163 16.99 0.49 -10.66
N ASP A 164 17.22 1.41 -11.59
CA ASP A 164 18.32 1.36 -12.56
C ASP A 164 19.68 1.26 -11.86
N ARG A 165 19.87 2.06 -10.81
CA ARG A 165 21.11 2.09 -10.01
C ARG A 165 21.27 0.94 -9.03
N HIS A 166 20.18 0.26 -8.66
CA HIS A 166 20.24 -0.86 -7.73
C HIS A 166 20.89 -2.09 -8.37
N ARG A 167 21.80 -2.73 -7.65
CA ARG A 167 22.46 -3.97 -8.09
C ARG A 167 21.75 -5.17 -7.46
N GLY A 168 21.33 -6.11 -8.30
CA GLY A 168 20.65 -7.34 -7.88
C GLY A 168 19.13 -7.22 -7.86
N ALA A 169 18.47 -8.33 -7.53
CA ALA A 169 17.01 -8.41 -7.44
C ALA A 169 16.50 -7.83 -6.11
N LEU A 170 15.27 -7.34 -6.12
CA LEU A 170 14.58 -6.92 -4.91
C LEU A 170 13.99 -8.12 -4.17
N ASP A 171 14.02 -8.09 -2.84
CA ASP A 171 13.32 -9.09 -2.05
C ASP A 171 11.83 -8.73 -1.94
N PHE A 172 11.54 -7.46 -1.66
CA PHE A 172 10.18 -6.95 -1.45
C PHE A 172 9.93 -5.67 -2.24
N VAL A 173 8.70 -5.52 -2.71
CA VAL A 173 8.08 -4.22 -2.99
C VAL A 173 6.95 -4.05 -1.98
N VAL A 174 6.91 -2.90 -1.29
CA VAL A 174 5.88 -2.57 -0.31
C VAL A 174 5.14 -1.33 -0.78
N THR A 175 3.83 -1.44 -0.94
CA THR A 175 2.98 -0.34 -1.40
C THR A 175 1.72 -0.21 -0.57
N HIS A 176 0.96 0.87 -0.74
CA HIS A 176 -0.36 0.94 -0.11
C HIS A 176 -1.43 0.24 -0.96
N THR A 177 -1.63 0.66 -2.21
CA THR A 177 -2.46 -0.07 -3.19
C THR A 177 -1.62 -1.03 -4.04
N CYS A 178 -2.14 -1.55 -5.16
CA CYS A 178 -1.45 -2.52 -6.02
C CYS A 178 -1.36 -2.09 -7.50
N PRO A 179 -0.45 -2.68 -8.30
CA PRO A 179 -0.43 -2.52 -9.75
C PRO A 179 -1.76 -2.93 -10.41
N PHE A 180 -2.11 -2.28 -11.51
CA PHE A 180 -3.35 -2.57 -12.26
C PHE A 180 -3.46 -4.05 -12.67
N LEU A 181 -2.36 -4.71 -13.02
CA LEU A 181 -2.31 -6.13 -13.36
C LEU A 181 -2.90 -7.04 -12.25
N PHE A 182 -2.85 -6.61 -11.00
CA PHE A 182 -3.26 -7.42 -9.86
C PHE A 182 -4.79 -7.45 -9.70
N LEU A 183 -5.51 -6.49 -10.29
CA LEU A 183 -6.98 -6.40 -10.21
C LEU A 183 -7.67 -7.66 -10.71
N ASP A 184 -7.09 -8.35 -11.70
CA ASP A 184 -7.62 -9.61 -12.22
C ASP A 184 -7.66 -10.72 -11.18
N LYS A 185 -6.72 -10.70 -10.22
CA LYS A 185 -6.68 -11.63 -9.10
C LYS A 185 -7.62 -11.17 -7.99
N LEU A 186 -7.63 -9.88 -7.66
CA LEU A 186 -8.48 -9.34 -6.61
C LEU A 186 -9.98 -9.49 -6.91
N ARG A 187 -10.42 -9.19 -8.13
CA ARG A 187 -11.85 -9.28 -8.53
C ARG A 187 -12.45 -10.70 -8.43
N ARG A 188 -11.60 -11.73 -8.37
CA ARG A 188 -12.03 -13.12 -8.19
C ARG A 188 -12.34 -13.46 -6.74
N PHE A 189 -11.95 -12.61 -5.80
CA PHE A 189 -12.05 -12.85 -4.37
C PHE A 189 -12.82 -11.75 -3.63
N MET A 190 -12.85 -10.52 -4.15
CA MET A 190 -13.53 -9.39 -3.52
C MET A 190 -14.16 -8.45 -4.54
N ASP A 191 -15.12 -7.65 -4.09
CA ASP A 191 -15.68 -6.56 -4.89
C ASP A 191 -14.70 -5.39 -4.96
N ILE A 192 -14.21 -5.10 -6.16
CA ILE A 192 -13.21 -4.06 -6.40
C ILE A 192 -13.81 -2.77 -6.99
N ARG A 193 -15.10 -2.73 -7.30
CA ARG A 193 -15.73 -1.66 -8.11
C ARG A 193 -15.50 -0.26 -7.55
N HIS A 194 -15.43 -0.14 -6.23
CA HIS A 194 -15.29 1.12 -5.52
C HIS A 194 -13.86 1.72 -5.58
N LYS A 195 -12.84 0.93 -5.94
CA LYS A 195 -11.41 1.34 -5.96
C LYS A 195 -10.72 1.11 -7.30
N MET A 196 -11.32 0.37 -8.23
CA MET A 196 -10.68 -0.03 -9.49
C MET A 196 -10.34 1.11 -10.46
N HIS A 197 -10.84 2.32 -10.18
CA HIS A 197 -10.58 3.52 -10.99
C HIS A 197 -9.43 4.38 -10.45
N ASP A 198 -8.77 3.94 -9.39
CA ASP A 198 -7.62 4.60 -8.79
C ASP A 198 -6.46 4.73 -9.81
N PRO A 199 -6.04 5.96 -10.17
CA PRO A 199 -4.95 6.19 -11.11
C PRO A 199 -3.58 5.72 -10.57
N ASN A 200 -3.42 5.58 -9.26
CA ASN A 200 -2.18 5.14 -8.62
C ASN A 200 -1.77 3.73 -9.06
N MET A 201 -2.75 2.88 -9.37
CA MET A 201 -2.52 1.52 -9.86
C MET A 201 -1.79 1.49 -11.21
N LEU A 202 -2.00 2.51 -12.06
CA LEU A 202 -1.29 2.63 -13.34
C LEU A 202 0.16 3.10 -13.13
N GLN A 203 0.41 3.94 -12.12
CA GLN A 203 1.77 4.34 -11.76
C GLN A 203 2.56 3.16 -11.19
N LEU A 204 1.93 2.35 -10.35
CA LEU A 204 2.52 1.11 -9.85
C LEU A 204 2.73 0.07 -10.96
N GLU A 205 1.86 0.02 -11.97
CA GLU A 205 2.05 -0.83 -13.15
C GLU A 205 3.32 -0.46 -13.92
N ARG A 206 3.60 0.83 -14.11
CA ARG A 206 4.85 1.30 -14.76
C ARG A 206 6.10 0.84 -14.01
N ILE A 207 6.06 0.90 -12.68
CA ILE A 207 7.16 0.44 -11.83
C ILE A 207 7.33 -1.08 -11.93
N LEU A 208 6.22 -1.83 -11.92
CA LEU A 208 6.23 -3.28 -12.09
C LEU A 208 6.82 -3.68 -13.45
N GLU A 209 6.37 -3.06 -14.54
CA GLU A 209 6.88 -3.32 -15.89
C GLU A 209 8.38 -3.01 -15.99
N HIS A 210 8.85 -1.92 -15.37
CA HIS A 210 10.27 -1.57 -15.34
C HIS A 210 11.10 -2.55 -14.53
N LEU A 211 10.63 -2.97 -13.35
CA LEU A 211 11.29 -4.01 -12.55
C LEU A 211 11.45 -5.32 -13.32
N ILE A 212 10.43 -5.72 -14.09
CA ILE A 212 10.48 -6.91 -14.93
C ILE A 212 11.45 -6.71 -16.10
N GLY A 213 11.38 -5.57 -16.78
CA GLY A 213 12.24 -5.24 -17.93
C GLY A 213 13.73 -5.23 -17.58
N GLU A 214 14.07 -4.73 -16.39
CA GLU A 214 15.44 -4.69 -15.87
C GLU A 214 15.89 -6.02 -15.21
N GLY A 215 15.06 -7.06 -15.23
CA GLY A 215 15.36 -8.34 -14.58
C GLY A 215 15.46 -8.27 -13.05
N LYS A 216 14.89 -7.22 -12.44
CA LYS A 216 14.95 -6.89 -10.99
C LYS A 216 13.64 -7.19 -10.27
N LYS A 217 12.81 -8.05 -10.86
CA LYS A 217 11.49 -8.47 -10.33
C LYS A 217 11.58 -8.88 -8.85
N PRO A 218 10.67 -8.39 -7.98
CA PRO A 218 10.68 -8.74 -6.58
C PRO A 218 10.19 -10.17 -6.35
N LYS A 219 10.62 -10.78 -5.25
CA LYS A 219 10.05 -12.06 -4.80
C LYS A 219 8.64 -11.86 -4.24
N PHE A 220 8.46 -10.81 -3.45
CA PHE A 220 7.20 -10.50 -2.77
C PHE A 220 6.70 -9.09 -3.07
N TRP A 221 5.39 -8.94 -3.23
CA TRP A 221 4.72 -7.64 -3.30
C TRP A 221 3.70 -7.54 -2.17
N ILE A 222 3.93 -6.65 -1.21
CA ILE A 222 3.10 -6.51 -0.01
C ILE A 222 2.33 -5.21 -0.08
N PHE A 223 1.02 -5.26 0.12
CA PHE A 223 0.16 -4.08 0.03
C PHE A 223 -1.06 -4.17 0.95
N GLY A 224 -1.74 -3.05 1.11
CA GLY A 224 -2.93 -2.86 1.92
C GLY A 224 -4.11 -2.37 1.08
N HIS A 225 -4.76 -1.29 1.51
CA HIS A 225 -5.84 -0.52 0.88
C HIS A 225 -7.15 -1.28 0.64
N TRP A 226 -7.14 -2.58 0.36
CA TRP A 226 -8.35 -3.33 -0.03
C TRP A 226 -9.11 -3.96 1.14
N HIS A 227 -8.63 -3.76 2.38
CA HIS A 227 -9.27 -4.18 3.63
C HIS A 227 -9.63 -5.69 3.68
N ARG A 228 -8.78 -6.51 3.07
CA ARG A 228 -8.92 -7.97 2.99
C ARG A 228 -7.55 -8.62 3.00
N ASP A 229 -7.43 -9.75 3.68
CA ASP A 229 -6.26 -10.60 3.55
C ASP A 229 -6.40 -11.50 2.32
N TYR A 230 -5.47 -11.38 1.38
CA TYR A 230 -5.48 -12.22 0.18
C TYR A 230 -4.08 -12.41 -0.39
N ARG A 231 -3.73 -13.66 -0.66
CA ARG A 231 -2.44 -14.05 -1.24
C ARG A 231 -2.64 -14.67 -2.61
N PHE A 232 -1.82 -14.27 -3.58
CA PHE A 232 -1.82 -14.84 -4.92
C PHE A 232 -0.44 -14.75 -5.57
N ARG A 233 -0.27 -15.48 -6.68
CA ARG A 233 0.92 -15.39 -7.54
C ARG A 233 0.56 -14.83 -8.91
N VAL A 234 1.40 -13.94 -9.41
CA VAL A 234 1.28 -13.33 -10.73
C VAL A 234 2.68 -13.06 -11.29
N GLN A 235 2.95 -13.52 -12.52
CA GLN A 235 4.26 -13.38 -13.18
C GLN A 235 5.47 -13.83 -12.31
N GLY A 236 5.27 -14.82 -11.44
CA GLY A 236 6.29 -15.33 -10.52
C GLY A 236 6.58 -14.43 -9.31
N ILE A 237 5.78 -13.39 -9.08
CA ILE A 237 5.76 -12.57 -7.87
C ILE A 237 4.71 -13.17 -6.94
N GLU A 238 5.04 -13.27 -5.65
CA GLU A 238 4.07 -13.61 -4.61
C GLU A 238 3.52 -12.33 -3.97
N ALA A 239 2.23 -12.05 -4.22
CA ALA A 239 1.56 -10.86 -3.75
C ALA A 239 0.72 -11.14 -2.50
N HIS A 240 0.76 -10.24 -1.53
CA HIS A 240 0.00 -10.30 -0.29
C HIS A 240 -0.71 -8.97 -0.05
N CYS A 241 -2.04 -9.00 -0.10
CA CYS A 241 -2.89 -7.95 0.43
C CYS A 241 -3.10 -8.25 1.92
N LEU A 242 -2.84 -7.29 2.80
CA LEU A 242 -2.90 -7.45 4.26
C LEU A 242 -3.97 -6.55 4.85
N PHE A 243 -4.75 -7.07 5.81
CA PHE A 243 -5.64 -6.27 6.63
C PHE A 243 -5.67 -6.76 8.09
N HIS A 244 -6.17 -7.96 8.36
CA HIS A 244 -6.19 -8.53 9.70
C HIS A 244 -4.91 -9.31 10.03
N THR A 245 -4.31 -9.94 9.02
CA THR A 245 -3.17 -10.83 9.21
C THR A 245 -1.84 -10.07 9.20
N MET A 246 -0.88 -10.60 9.96
CA MET A 246 0.51 -10.16 9.96
C MET A 246 1.34 -11.14 9.12
N LEU A 247 2.12 -10.62 8.18
CA LEU A 247 3.11 -11.41 7.43
C LEU A 247 4.49 -11.26 8.06
N LYS A 248 5.08 -12.35 8.54
CA LYS A 248 6.42 -12.36 9.14
C LYS A 248 7.47 -12.90 8.16
N ALA A 249 8.41 -12.06 7.72
CA ALA A 249 9.56 -12.48 6.92
C ALA A 249 10.84 -12.68 7.76
N GLY A 250 11.56 -13.79 7.58
CA GLY A 250 12.78 -14.14 8.35
C GLY A 250 13.98 -14.61 7.52
N GLY A 251 15.01 -15.12 8.23
CA GLY A 251 16.28 -15.58 7.65
C GLY A 251 16.11 -16.56 6.48
N ASP A 252 15.18 -17.51 6.59
CA ASP A 252 14.77 -18.45 5.54
C ASP A 252 13.32 -18.23 5.09
N PHE A 253 13.02 -17.04 4.59
CA PHE A 253 11.77 -16.82 3.86
C PHE A 253 11.86 -17.50 2.47
N GLY A 254 11.78 -18.83 2.45
CA GLY A 254 12.13 -19.63 1.27
C GLY A 254 11.98 -21.15 1.37
N ALA A 255 11.12 -21.73 2.22
CA ALA A 255 10.55 -23.07 2.07
C ALA A 255 9.61 -23.36 3.25
N GLY A 256 8.37 -23.81 2.98
CA GLY A 256 7.49 -24.37 4.02
C GLY A 256 6.63 -23.34 4.77
N GLY A 257 5.39 -23.21 4.31
CA GLY A 257 4.32 -22.47 4.99
C GLY A 257 2.97 -22.85 4.39
N ALA A 258 2.72 -24.15 4.30
CA ALA A 258 1.41 -24.73 4.11
C ALA A 258 0.92 -25.18 5.50
N GLY A 259 -0.34 -24.86 5.82
CA GLY A 259 -1.00 -25.06 7.11
C GLY A 259 -1.78 -23.78 7.39
N GLY A 260 -3.08 -23.68 7.13
CA GLY A 260 -4.19 -24.58 7.44
C GLY A 260 -5.13 -23.73 8.32
N GLY A 261 -6.44 -23.60 8.10
CA GLY A 261 -7.34 -24.33 7.25
C GLY A 261 -8.58 -23.50 6.92
N GLY A 262 -9.36 -24.02 5.98
CA GLY A 262 -10.70 -23.54 5.68
C GLY A 262 -11.65 -23.79 6.85
N GLY A 263 -12.59 -22.88 6.97
CA GLY A 263 -13.77 -23.00 7.82
C GLY A 263 -14.86 -22.16 7.19
N ALA A 264 -15.56 -22.75 6.22
CA ALA A 264 -16.87 -22.26 5.82
C ALA A 264 -17.81 -22.50 7.00
N GLY A 265 -18.09 -21.44 7.75
CA GLY A 265 -19.11 -21.42 8.79
C GLY A 265 -20.46 -21.14 8.15
N ASP A 266 -21.24 -22.21 8.02
CA ASP A 266 -22.66 -22.23 7.74
C ASP A 266 -23.42 -21.37 8.78
N PHE A 267 -24.22 -20.43 8.30
CA PHE A 267 -25.26 -19.78 9.09
C PHE A 267 -26.55 -19.78 8.27
N GLY A 268 -27.38 -20.77 8.53
CA GLY A 268 -28.78 -20.77 8.15
C GLY A 268 -29.56 -19.71 8.92
N ALA A 269 -30.45 -19.01 8.21
CA ALA A 269 -31.60 -18.35 8.81
C ALA A 269 -32.76 -18.31 7.79
N GLY A 270 -33.80 -19.08 8.09
CA GLY A 270 -35.19 -18.62 8.16
C GLY A 270 -35.82 -17.96 6.93
N ALA A 271 -36.75 -18.69 6.31
CA ALA A 271 -37.68 -18.24 5.28
C ALA A 271 -38.61 -17.08 5.72
N THR A 272 -39.10 -16.30 4.75
CA THR A 272 -40.52 -15.97 4.51
C THR A 272 -40.69 -15.30 3.13
N GLY A 273 -41.78 -15.64 2.43
CA GLY A 273 -42.17 -15.15 1.08
C GLY A 273 -42.39 -13.63 1.02
N VAL A 274 -42.63 -12.98 -0.13
CA VAL A 274 -43.71 -13.21 -1.10
C VAL A 274 -43.42 -12.45 -2.42
N GLY A 275 -43.85 -12.98 -3.57
CA GLY A 275 -44.57 -12.20 -4.60
C GLY A 275 -43.83 -11.50 -5.75
N ALA A 276 -43.79 -12.19 -6.90
CA ALA A 276 -44.00 -11.76 -8.31
C ALA A 276 -43.58 -10.35 -8.82
N GLY A 277 -42.90 -10.36 -9.99
CA GLY A 277 -42.88 -9.21 -10.91
C GLY A 277 -41.86 -9.37 -12.05
N GLY A 278 -42.31 -9.78 -13.23
CA GLY A 278 -41.47 -9.91 -14.42
C GLY A 278 -41.05 -8.56 -15.03
N GLY A 279 -39.85 -8.51 -15.61
CA GLY A 279 -39.35 -7.33 -16.33
C GLY A 279 -38.08 -7.66 -17.13
N LYS A 280 -38.12 -7.40 -18.43
CA LYS A 280 -37.16 -7.82 -19.46
C LYS A 280 -35.76 -7.21 -19.31
N ALA A 281 -34.79 -7.96 -19.82
CA ALA A 281 -33.37 -7.63 -19.95
C ALA A 281 -33.12 -6.34 -20.76
N GLY A 282 -32.25 -5.48 -20.22
CA GLY A 282 -31.55 -4.42 -20.96
C GLY A 282 -30.04 -4.61 -20.82
N ARG A 283 -29.35 -4.96 -21.92
CA ARG A 283 -27.89 -5.00 -21.99
C ARG A 283 -27.34 -3.57 -21.96
N ALA A 284 -26.61 -3.20 -20.90
CA ALA A 284 -25.72 -2.05 -20.92
C ALA A 284 -24.27 -2.56 -21.12
N GLY A 285 -23.83 -2.58 -22.38
CA GLY A 285 -22.42 -2.75 -22.72
C GLY A 285 -21.74 -1.40 -22.68
N GLY A 286 -20.81 -1.19 -21.75
CA GLY A 286 -20.10 0.08 -21.63
C GLY A 286 -19.17 0.15 -20.43
N SER A 287 -18.10 -0.65 -20.41
CA SER A 287 -16.97 -0.44 -19.47
C SER A 287 -15.69 -1.15 -19.93
N GLY A 288 -15.81 -2.26 -20.67
CA GLY A 288 -14.67 -2.97 -21.24
C GLY A 288 -13.93 -2.22 -22.36
N GLY A 289 -14.61 -1.30 -23.06
CA GLY A 289 -14.03 -0.50 -24.15
C GLY A 289 -13.06 0.57 -23.65
N GLU A 290 -13.45 1.28 -22.59
CA GLU A 290 -12.69 2.42 -22.05
C GLU A 290 -11.39 1.97 -21.35
N ILE A 291 -11.44 0.86 -20.61
CA ILE A 291 -10.28 0.24 -19.97
C ILE A 291 -9.28 -0.27 -21.03
N ARG A 292 -9.79 -0.85 -22.13
CA ARG A 292 -8.96 -1.35 -23.24
C ARG A 292 -8.35 -0.21 -24.06
N LEU A 293 -9.06 0.90 -24.21
CA LEU A 293 -8.58 2.12 -24.87
C LEU A 293 -7.44 2.77 -24.06
N ARG A 294 -7.63 2.99 -22.75
CA ARG A 294 -6.57 3.53 -21.87
C ARG A 294 -5.31 2.66 -21.86
N ARG A 295 -5.47 1.33 -21.87
CA ARG A 295 -4.35 0.38 -21.99
C ARG A 295 -3.61 0.49 -23.34
N ARG A 296 -4.34 0.71 -24.44
CA ARG A 296 -3.75 0.77 -25.79
C ARG A 296 -3.02 2.08 -26.05
N ASP A 297 -3.54 3.19 -25.56
CA ASP A 297 -2.90 4.50 -25.72
C ASP A 297 -1.67 4.63 -24.80
N PHE A 298 -1.74 4.07 -23.59
CA PHE A 298 -0.59 3.92 -22.69
C PHE A 298 0.59 3.15 -23.32
N TYR A 299 0.34 2.00 -23.98
CA TYR A 299 1.42 1.26 -24.66
C TYR A 299 2.03 2.01 -25.87
N LYS A 300 1.30 2.95 -26.49
CA LYS A 300 1.87 3.81 -27.55
C LYS A 300 2.83 4.85 -26.97
N ASP A 301 2.48 5.46 -25.85
CA ASP A 301 3.33 6.45 -25.17
C ASP A 301 4.63 5.83 -24.65
N ILE A 302 4.59 4.59 -24.15
CA ILE A 302 5.80 3.85 -23.75
C ILE A 302 6.71 3.52 -24.95
N ARG A 303 6.14 3.14 -26.11
CA ARG A 303 6.96 2.93 -27.33
C ARG A 303 7.64 4.22 -27.76
N ARG A 304 6.96 5.35 -27.62
CA ARG A 304 7.51 6.68 -27.90
C ARG A 304 8.66 7.05 -26.96
N ILE A 305 8.52 6.78 -25.66
CA ILE A 305 9.58 7.01 -24.65
C ILE A 305 10.80 6.11 -24.92
N LYS A 306 10.59 4.83 -25.28
CA LYS A 306 11.67 3.92 -25.67
C LYS A 306 12.41 4.38 -26.94
N ALA A 307 11.67 4.89 -27.93
CA ALA A 307 12.26 5.44 -29.16
C ALA A 307 13.08 6.71 -28.90
N GLN A 308 12.62 7.61 -28.02
CA GLN A 308 13.34 8.82 -27.64
C GLN A 308 14.64 8.52 -26.86
N ARG A 309 14.65 7.49 -26.01
CA ARG A 309 15.87 7.01 -25.31
C ARG A 309 16.88 6.31 -26.24
N GLY A 310 16.42 5.68 -27.31
CA GLY A 310 17.29 5.08 -28.34
C GLY A 310 18.07 6.12 -29.13
N ALA A 311 17.45 7.27 -29.42
CA ALA A 311 18.09 8.38 -30.15
C ALA A 311 19.20 9.09 -29.36
N TRP A 312 19.16 9.06 -28.02
CA TRP A 312 20.18 9.68 -27.16
C TRP A 312 21.41 8.79 -26.90
N LYS A 313 21.35 7.49 -27.19
CA LYS A 313 22.51 6.58 -27.10
C LYS A 313 23.37 6.57 -28.37
N GLY A 314 22.97 7.32 -29.40
CA GLY A 314 23.67 7.44 -30.68
C GLY A 314 24.24 8.83 -30.97
N MET A 315 24.32 9.72 -29.98
CA MET A 315 25.05 11.00 -30.04
C MET A 315 26.18 11.02 -29.02
#